data_AF-A0A972D549-F1
#
_entry.id   AF-A0A972D549-F1
#
_cell.length_a   1.000
_cell.length_b   1.000
_cell.length_c   1.000
_cell.angle_alpha   90.00
_cell.angle_beta   90.00
_cell.angle_gamma   90.00
#
_symmetry.space_group_name_H-M   'P 1'
#
loop_
_entity.id
_entity.type
_entity.pdbx_description
1 polymer ?
#
loop_
_entity_poly.entity_id
_entity_poly.type
_entity_poly.pdbx_seq_one_letter_code
_entity_poly.pdbx_strand_id
1 'polypeptide(L)' 'MPEVDLIFKIAGVGVLILLLNILFKQAGKDEYAYILTLVGVVVVFIVAIQMIQRFFQEVRAVFGL' A
#
# COMPACT_ATOMS: atom_id res chain seq x y z
N MET A 1 -17.71 3.60 8.91
CA MET A 1 -16.68 2.73 9.54
C MET A 1 -15.36 2.94 8.80
N PRO A 2 -14.61 4.00 9.14
CA PRO A 2 -13.44 4.44 8.35
C PRO A 2 -12.22 3.50 8.39
N GLU A 3 -12.12 2.62 9.38
CA GLU A 3 -11.01 1.65 9.51
C GLU A 3 -11.11 0.53 8.47
N VAL A 4 -12.34 0.09 8.16
CA VAL A 4 -12.60 -0.95 7.16
C VAL A 4 -12.22 -0.46 5.76
N ASP A 5 -12.51 0.80 5.44
CA ASP A 5 -12.12 1.42 4.16
C ASP A 5 -10.61 1.41 3.95
N LEU A 6 -9.81 1.62 5.00
CA LEU A 6 -8.35 1.59 4.91
C LEU A 6 -7.84 0.17 4.57
N ILE A 7 -8.37 -0.85 5.25
CA ILE A 7 -8.01 -2.25 5.01
C ILE A 7 -8.39 -2.66 3.59
N PHE A 8 -9.60 -2.34 3.13
CA PHE A 8 -10.04 -2.62 1.77
C PHE A 8 -9.17 -1.92 0.71
N LYS A 9 -8.74 -0.68 0.98
CA LYS A 9 -7.86 0.06 0.06
C LYS A 9 -6.48 -0.59 -0.07
N ILE A 10 -5.90 -1.04 1.04
CA ILE A 10 -4.61 -1.75 1.04
C ILE A 10 -4.74 -3.11 0.34
N ALA A 11 -5.79 -3.87 0.66
CA ALA A 11 -6.06 -5.16 0.04
C ALA A 11 -6.27 -5.02 -1.48
N GLY A 12 -7.02 -4.00 -1.91
CA GLY A 12 -7.26 -3.72 -3.34
C GLY A 12 -5.96 -3.41 -4.09
N VAL A 13 -5.07 -2.62 -3.51
CA VAL A 13 -3.74 -2.35 -4.09
C VAL A 13 -2.92 -3.63 -4.20
N GLY A 14 -2.93 -4.48 -3.16
CA GLY A 14 -2.22 -5.76 -3.17
C GLY A 14 -2.72 -6.71 -4.25
N VAL A 15 -4.04 -6.83 -4.42
CA VAL A 15 -4.67 -7.64 -5.46
C VAL A 15 -4.30 -7.12 -6.86
N LEU A 16 -4.35 -5.79 -7.07
CA LEU A 16 -3.98 -5.20 -8.35
C LEU A 16 -2.51 -5.46 -8.72
N ILE A 17 -1.59 -5.27 -7.78
CA ILE A 17 -0.16 -5.57 -7.99
C ILE A 17 0.04 -7.04 -8.34
N LEU A 18 -0.63 -7.95 -7.64
CA LEU A 18 -0.54 -9.39 -7.91
C LEU A 18 -1.02 -9.72 -9.33
N LEU A 19 -2.20 -9.23 -9.72
CA LEU A 19 -2.76 -9.48 -11.04
C LEU A 19 -1.86 -8.93 -12.16
N LEU A 20 -1.37 -7.70 -12.01
CA LEU A 20 -0.47 -7.10 -12.99
C LEU A 20 0.86 -7.85 -13.09
N ASN A 21 1.40 -8.37 -11.98
CA ASN A 21 2.63 -9.18 -12.00
C ASN A 21 2.44 -10.47 -12.81
N ILE A 22 1.31 -11.15 -12.61
CA ILE A 22 0.96 -12.37 -13.36
C ILE A 22 0.83 -12.05 -14.85
N LEU A 23 0.13 -10.95 -15.19
CA LEU A 23 -0.06 -10.52 -16.57
C LEU A 23 1.27 -10.19 -17.27
N PHE A 24 2.17 -9.44 -16.62
CA PHE A 24 3.47 -9.12 -17.20
C PHE A 24 4.34 -10.36 -17.41
N LYS A 25 4.34 -11.30 -16.45
CA LYS A 25 5.05 -12.58 -16.60
C LYS A 25 4.49 -13.43 -17.75
N GLN A 26 3.16 -13.53 -17.86
CA GLN A 26 2.53 -14.24 -18.98
C GLN A 26 2.79 -13.58 -20.34
N ALA A 27 2.94 -12.26 -20.35
CA ALA A 27 3.30 -11.52 -21.56
C ALA A 27 4.81 -11.58 -21.91
N GLY A 28 5.63 -12.31 -21.15
CA GLY A 28 7.09 -12.37 -21.33
C GLY A 28 7.80 -11.06 -21.03
N LYS A 29 7.16 -10.19 -20.23
CA LYS A 29 7.61 -8.82 -19.88
C LYS A 29 8.14 -8.77 -18.46
N ASP A 30 9.12 -9.60 -18.15
CA ASP A 30 9.64 -9.76 -16.79
C ASP A 30 10.20 -8.46 -16.19
N GLU A 31 10.82 -7.60 -17.01
CA GLU A 31 11.34 -6.30 -16.57
C GLU A 31 10.25 -5.42 -15.94
N TYR A 32 9.04 -5.43 -16.50
CA TYR A 32 7.89 -4.70 -15.95
C TYR A 32 7.38 -5.35 -14.66
N ALA A 33 7.44 -6.68 -14.54
CA ALA A 33 7.07 -7.39 -13.32
C ALA A 33 8.04 -7.07 -12.15
N TYR A 34 9.33 -6.88 -12.43
CA TYR A 34 10.31 -6.43 -11.43
C TYR A 34 10.03 -5.01 -10.97
N ILE A 35 9.83 -4.06 -11.90
CA ILE A 35 9.50 -2.67 -11.57
C ILE A 35 8.21 -2.59 -10.75
N LEU A 36 7.19 -3.36 -11.15
CA LEU A 36 5.92 -3.42 -10.43
C LEU A 36 6.08 -3.92 -8.98
N THR A 37 6.98 -4.87 -8.75
CA THR A 37 7.27 -5.38 -7.40
C THR A 37 7.89 -4.28 -6.53
N LEU A 38 8.84 -3.51 -7.09
CA LEU A 38 9.44 -2.35 -6.40
C LEU A 38 8.39 -1.27 -6.09
N VAL A 39 7.53 -0.95 -7.06
CA VAL A 39 6.41 -0.01 -6.85
C VAL A 39 5.51 -0.49 -5.73
N GLY A 40 5.20 -1.79 -5.67
CA GLY A 40 4.42 -2.38 -4.58
C GLY A 40 5.04 -2.15 -3.21
N VAL A 41 6.35 -2.33 -3.07
CA VAL A 41 7.09 -2.06 -1.84
C VAL A 41 6.99 -0.59 -1.44
N VAL A 42 7.19 0.33 -2.39
CA VAL A 42 7.10 1.79 -2.14
C VAL A 42 5.70 2.17 -1.66
N VAL A 43 4.65 1.62 -2.28
CA VAL A 43 3.26 1.91 -1.88
C VAL A 43 2.97 1.42 -0.46
N VAL A 44 3.46 0.24 -0.08
CA VAL A 44 3.33 -0.27 1.30
C VAL A 44 4.00 0.68 2.30
N PHE A 45 5.19 1.20 1.99
CA PHE A 45 5.84 2.18 2.86
C PHE A 45 5.05 3.49 2.99
N ILE A 46 4.44 3.98 1.91
CA ILE A 46 3.58 5.18 1.98
C ILE A 46 2.40 4.95 2.94
N VAL A 47 1.77 3.78 2.87
CA VAL A 47 0.67 3.42 3.78
C VAL A 47 1.16 3.38 5.23
N ALA A 48 2.33 2.77 5.49
CA ALA A 48 2.91 2.71 6.83
C ALA A 48 3.18 4.12 7.40
N ILE A 49 3.75 5.03 6.59
CA ILE A 49 4.00 6.42 7.00
C ILE A 49 2.69 7.13 7.37
N GLN A 50 1.63 6.96 6.58
CA GLN A 50 0.32 7.56 6.89
C GLN A 50 -0.26 7.04 8.20
N MET A 51 -0.10 5.74 8.49
CA MET A 51 -0.53 5.16 9.77
C MET A 51 0.24 5.74 10.95
N ILE A 52 1.56 5.89 10.80
CA ILE A 52 2.40 6.54 11.82
C ILE A 52 1.97 7.99 12.04
N GLN A 53 1.70 8.75 10.97
CA GLN A 53 1.21 10.13 11.08
C GLN A 53 -0.11 10.21 11.85
N ARG A 54 -1.08 9.33 11.55
CA ARG A 54 -2.36 9.27 12.29
C ARG A 54 -2.13 8.95 13.75
N PHE A 55 -1.31 7.96 14.05
CA PHE A 55 -0.95 7.61 15.42
C PHE A 55 -0.38 8.80 16.18
N PHE A 56 0.56 9.55 15.58
CA PHE A 56 1.10 10.76 16.21
C PHE A 56 0.05 11.85 16.40
N GLN A 57 -0.90 12.02 15.47
CA GLN A 57 -2.01 12.96 15.66
C GLN A 57 -2.92 12.55 16.81
N GLU A 58 -3.24 11.26 16.94
CA GLU A 58 -4.02 10.72 18.06
C GLU A 58 -3.30 10.92 19.39
N VAL A 59 -1.99 10.64 19.44
CA VAL A 59 -1.16 10.91 20.62
C VAL A 59 -1.23 12.40 20.98
N ARG A 60 -0.99 13.31 20.03
CA ARG A 60 -1.07 14.75 20.28
C ARG A 60 -2.44 15.19 20.78
N ALA A 61 -3.52 14.64 20.21
CA ALA A 61 -4.88 14.92 20.64
C ALA A 61 -5.13 14.50 22.10
N VAL A 62 -4.62 13.33 22.51
CA VAL A 62 -4.71 12.88 23.91
C VAL A 62 -3.96 13.81 24.87
N PHE A 63 -2.80 14.32 24.43
CA PHE A 63 -1.98 15.23 25.24
C PHE A 63 -2.33 16.72 25.09
N GLY A 64 -3.29 17.08 24.23
CA GLY A 64 -3.71 18.47 24.00
C GLY A 64 -2.66 19.35 23.31
N LEU A 65 -1.79 18.75 22.49
CA LEU A 65 -0.66 19.39 21.79
C LEU A 65 -0.93 19.68 20.30
#